data_AF-A0AAE5CN72-F1
#
_entry.id   AF-A0AAE5CN72-F1
#
_cell.length_a   1.000
_cell.length_b   1.000
_cell.length_c   1.000
_cell.angle_alpha   90.00
_cell.angle_beta   90.00
_cell.angle_gamma   90.00
#
_symmetry.space_group_name_H-M   'P 1'
#
loop_
_entity.id
_entity.type
_entity.pdbx_description
1 polymer ?
#
loop_
_entity_poly.entity_id
_entity_poly.type
_entity_poly.pdbx_seq_one_letter_code
_entity_poly.pdbx_strand_id
1 'polypeptide(L)'
;MSNRKPWRTAFKSEKWLWVPGIALALILAVIVRGVRTPPKTQLPDSEPTISVYMHETGEVKNMPLETYLEGVVAAEMDPTWPLEALRAQAIVARTFTLKKMSEGGVPKRGTQASTDPNEFQAYNAERVNDRVKQAVSDTRGQIVLYGGEPINAWFHASSGGVTASAVEGLGYNKEKTPYVAPKDDVQKEPTQTWYRTFSNAEVARAATQVGVPIDRVESIKIGRKGPSGRAEVLVINGKEVPAPSFRVALGASAMRSTLLDSVSMSGDSIVMKGRGYGHGVGMSQWGAFILAQRGSKAEDIVKYYFNNVKVEKKWQ
;
A
#
# COMPACT_ATOMS: atom_id res chain seq x y z
N MET A 1 -39.04 -4.31 -11.77
CA MET A 1 -37.74 -4.51 -12.44
C MET A 1 -36.63 -3.97 -11.55
N SER A 2 -35.80 -4.86 -11.01
CA SER A 2 -34.83 -4.55 -9.96
C SER A 2 -33.63 -3.78 -10.51
N ASN A 3 -33.51 -2.51 -10.14
CA ASN A 3 -32.40 -1.62 -10.45
C ASN A 3 -31.12 -2.05 -9.68
N ARG A 4 -30.43 -3.09 -10.15
CA ARG A 4 -29.15 -3.53 -9.56
C ARG A 4 -28.03 -2.61 -10.05
N LYS A 5 -27.47 -1.80 -9.15
CA LYS A 5 -26.32 -0.93 -9.44
C LYS A 5 -25.15 -1.78 -9.97
N PRO A 6 -24.50 -1.37 -11.08
CA PRO A 6 -23.51 -2.18 -11.81
C PRO A 6 -22.25 -2.56 -11.01
N TRP A 7 -21.99 -1.94 -9.87
CA TRP A 7 -20.85 -2.31 -9.03
C TRP A 7 -20.98 -3.69 -8.37
N ARG A 8 -22.21 -4.21 -8.16
CA ARG A 8 -22.43 -5.51 -7.50
C ARG A 8 -21.85 -6.71 -8.28
N THR A 9 -21.66 -6.60 -9.59
CA THR A 9 -21.08 -7.65 -10.43
C THR A 9 -19.55 -7.62 -10.46
N ALA A 10 -18.92 -6.46 -10.21
CA ALA A 10 -17.47 -6.34 -10.12
C ALA A 10 -16.86 -7.14 -8.95
N PHE A 11 -17.65 -7.43 -7.92
CA PHE A 11 -17.22 -8.21 -6.76
C PHE A 11 -17.18 -9.73 -6.98
N LYS A 12 -17.71 -10.26 -8.09
CA LYS A 12 -17.92 -11.71 -8.29
C LYS A 12 -16.95 -12.40 -9.26
N SER A 13 -16.15 -11.66 -10.03
CA SER A 13 -15.21 -12.28 -10.97
C SER A 13 -13.82 -12.39 -10.34
N GLU A 14 -13.42 -13.59 -9.93
CA GLU A 14 -12.08 -13.93 -9.44
C GLU A 14 -10.97 -13.89 -10.52
N LYS A 15 -11.21 -13.23 -11.67
CA LYS A 15 -10.26 -13.17 -12.79
C LYS A 15 -9.20 -12.07 -12.67
N TRP A 16 -9.17 -11.36 -11.55
CA TRP A 16 -8.19 -10.31 -11.30
C TRP A 16 -7.07 -10.88 -10.43
N LEU A 17 -5.97 -11.27 -11.06
CA LEU A 17 -4.71 -11.49 -10.35
C LEU A 17 -4.30 -10.14 -9.75
N TRP A 18 -4.65 -9.94 -8.49
CA TRP A 18 -4.05 -8.90 -7.67
C TRP A 18 -2.55 -9.17 -7.67
N VAL A 19 -1.77 -8.30 -8.30
CA VAL A 19 -0.38 -8.10 -7.87
C VAL A 19 -0.52 -7.18 -6.67
N PRO A 20 -0.50 -7.67 -5.42
CA PRO A 20 -0.50 -6.77 -4.30
C PRO A 20 0.73 -5.86 -4.47
N GLY A 21 0.50 -4.55 -4.57
CA GLY A 21 1.51 -3.56 -4.20
C GLY A 21 1.86 -3.76 -2.74
N ILE A 22 2.79 -4.68 -2.46
CA ILE A 22 3.33 -4.89 -1.13
C ILE A 22 4.39 -3.81 -0.92
N ALA A 23 4.02 -2.53 -0.84
CA ALA A 23 4.97 -1.52 -0.42
C ALA A 23 5.41 -1.84 1.03
N LEU A 24 6.47 -2.64 1.15
CA LEU A 24 6.96 -3.12 2.42
C LEU A 24 7.58 -1.93 3.14
N ALA A 25 7.12 -1.69 4.36
CA ALA A 25 7.92 -0.95 5.33
C ALA A 25 9.14 -1.81 5.67
N LEU A 26 10.25 -1.63 4.93
CA LEU A 26 11.54 -2.21 5.31
C LEU A 26 11.94 -1.66 6.69
N ILE A 27 11.77 -2.50 7.72
CA ILE A 27 12.34 -2.28 9.05
C ILE A 27 13.84 -2.59 8.94
N LEU A 28 14.63 -1.57 8.61
CA LEU A 28 16.04 -1.52 8.99
C LEU A 28 16.12 -0.84 10.37
N ALA A 29 16.66 -1.57 11.34
CA ALA A 29 17.17 -1.02 12.58
C ALA A 29 18.35 -0.09 12.25
N VAL A 30 18.20 1.20 12.52
CA VAL A 30 19.28 2.19 12.41
C VAL A 30 19.62 2.64 13.81
N ILE A 31 20.89 2.46 14.17
CA ILE A 31 21.52 2.98 15.37
C ILE A 31 21.35 4.50 15.38
N VAL A 32 20.83 5.05 16.48
CA VAL A 32 20.65 6.49 16.69
C VAL A 32 22.01 7.18 16.66
N ARG A 33 22.29 7.91 15.57
CA ARG A 33 23.24 9.03 15.56
C ARG A 33 22.44 10.31 15.38
N GLY A 34 22.90 11.36 16.05
CA GLY A 34 22.13 12.55 16.43
C GLY A 34 21.24 13.15 15.34
N VAL A 35 20.12 13.72 15.78
CA VAL A 35 19.10 14.39 14.95
C VAL A 35 19.74 15.57 14.22
N ARG A 36 20.28 15.32 13.03
CA ARG A 36 20.46 16.36 12.01
C ARG A 36 19.14 16.45 11.27
N THR A 37 18.55 17.64 11.21
CA THR A 37 17.44 17.91 10.30
C THR A 37 17.91 17.52 8.89
N PRO A 38 17.28 16.55 8.22
CA PRO A 38 17.68 16.19 6.88
C PRO A 38 17.55 17.44 5.99
N PRO A 39 18.50 17.66 5.05
CA PRO A 39 18.35 18.74 4.08
C PRO A 39 17.02 18.57 3.35
N LYS A 40 16.33 19.70 3.08
CA LYS A 40 15.10 19.69 2.29
C LYS A 40 15.33 18.94 0.99
N THR A 41 14.39 18.08 0.62
CA THR A 41 14.52 17.30 -0.61
C THR A 41 14.48 18.26 -1.79
N GLN A 42 15.58 18.39 -2.53
CA GLN A 42 15.54 19.15 -3.78
C GLN A 42 14.77 18.33 -4.81
N LEU A 43 13.54 18.76 -5.09
CA LEU A 43 12.68 18.13 -6.08
C LEU A 43 13.17 18.49 -7.48
N PRO A 44 13.04 17.58 -8.45
CA PRO A 44 13.44 17.87 -9.83
C PRO A 44 12.46 18.88 -10.46
N ASP A 45 13.01 19.85 -11.20
CA ASP A 45 12.26 20.88 -11.93
C ASP A 45 11.90 20.45 -13.38
N SER A 46 12.36 19.27 -13.80
CA SER A 46 12.05 18.61 -15.07
C SER A 46 11.83 17.11 -14.84
N GLU A 47 11.26 16.39 -15.81
CA GLU A 47 11.14 14.94 -15.71
C GLU A 47 12.54 14.30 -15.56
N PRO A 48 12.80 13.53 -14.49
CA PRO A 48 14.06 12.82 -14.35
C PRO A 48 14.06 11.52 -15.14
N THR A 49 15.22 11.16 -15.70
CA THR A 49 15.54 9.77 -16.05
C THR A 49 16.00 9.05 -14.79
N ILE A 50 15.43 7.88 -14.51
CA ILE A 50 15.71 7.10 -13.31
C ILE A 50 16.33 5.73 -13.64
N SER A 51 17.20 5.24 -12.76
CA SER A 51 17.71 3.87 -12.79
C SER A 51 16.73 2.92 -12.09
N VAL A 52 16.28 1.89 -12.80
CA VAL A 52 15.28 0.93 -12.35
C VAL A 52 15.87 -0.47 -12.38
N TYR A 53 15.86 -1.15 -11.24
CA TYR A 53 16.18 -2.59 -11.17
C TYR A 53 14.99 -3.41 -11.67
N MET A 54 15.22 -4.22 -12.69
CA MET A 54 14.22 -5.11 -13.30
C MET A 54 14.27 -6.48 -12.62
N HIS A 55 13.37 -6.73 -11.66
CA HIS A 55 13.44 -7.91 -10.79
C HIS A 55 13.36 -9.26 -11.52
N GLU A 56 12.68 -9.31 -12.66
CA GLU A 56 12.51 -10.53 -13.48
C GLU A 56 13.80 -10.91 -14.21
N THR A 57 14.59 -9.92 -14.65
CA THR A 57 15.80 -10.16 -15.47
C THR A 57 17.09 -9.93 -14.69
N GLY A 58 17.03 -9.21 -13.56
CA GLY A 58 18.20 -8.75 -12.81
C GLY A 58 18.92 -7.55 -13.42
N GLU A 59 18.43 -7.00 -14.53
CA GLU A 59 19.06 -5.87 -15.23
C GLU A 59 18.75 -4.52 -14.56
N VAL A 60 19.60 -3.52 -14.82
CA VAL A 60 19.31 -2.12 -14.51
C VAL A 60 18.99 -1.38 -15.81
N LYS A 61 17.83 -0.72 -15.87
CA LYS A 61 17.41 0.10 -17.01
C LYS A 61 17.29 1.55 -16.60
N ASN A 62 17.78 2.46 -17.44
CA ASN A 62 17.53 3.89 -17.32
C ASN A 62 16.31 4.24 -18.17
N MET A 63 15.30 4.87 -17.57
CA MET A 63 14.08 5.27 -18.28
C MET A 63 13.49 6.56 -17.71
N PRO A 64 12.72 7.32 -18.52
CA PRO A 64 11.96 8.45 -18.01
C PRO A 64 11.01 8.03 -16.88
N LEU A 65 10.89 8.86 -15.85
CA LEU A 65 10.02 8.58 -14.71
C LEU A 65 8.57 8.34 -15.12
N GLU A 66 8.03 9.10 -16.08
CA GLU A 66 6.65 8.93 -16.52
C GLU A 66 6.45 7.57 -17.22
N THR A 67 7.42 7.10 -18.01
CA THR A 67 7.39 5.75 -18.61
C THR A 67 7.40 4.65 -17.54
N TYR A 68 8.20 4.81 -16.49
CA TYR A 68 8.17 3.87 -15.35
C TYR A 68 6.79 3.86 -14.67
N LEU A 69 6.18 5.04 -14.48
CA LEU A 69 4.89 5.18 -13.82
C LEU A 69 3.73 4.56 -14.61
N GLU A 70 3.79 4.51 -15.95
CA GLU A 70 2.82 3.75 -16.74
C GLU A 70 2.77 2.28 -16.31
N GLY A 71 3.93 1.64 -16.19
CA GLY A 71 4.04 0.25 -15.74
C GLY A 71 3.60 0.07 -14.29
N VAL A 72 3.83 1.06 -13.41
CA VAL A 72 3.36 1.03 -12.02
C VAL A 72 1.84 1.12 -11.95
N VAL A 73 1.23 2.11 -12.61
CA VAL A 73 -0.22 2.31 -12.60
C VAL A 73 -0.94 1.10 -13.20
N ALA A 74 -0.39 0.52 -14.28
CA ALA A 74 -0.95 -0.67 -14.91
C ALA A 74 -0.86 -1.94 -14.05
N ALA A 75 0.10 -2.02 -13.14
CA ALA A 75 0.24 -3.13 -12.20
C ALA A 75 -0.67 -2.96 -10.98
N GLU A 76 -0.70 -1.75 -10.42
CA GLU A 76 -1.35 -1.44 -9.15
C GLU A 76 -2.87 -1.29 -9.25
N MET A 77 -3.38 -0.81 -10.38
CA MET A 77 -4.80 -0.72 -10.65
C MET A 77 -5.18 -1.55 -11.89
N ASP A 78 -6.45 -1.89 -12.02
CA ASP A 78 -6.97 -2.42 -13.28
C ASP A 78 -6.97 -1.29 -14.33
N PRO A 79 -6.25 -1.45 -15.47
CA PRO A 79 -6.11 -0.44 -16.52
C PRO A 79 -7.43 0.04 -17.15
N THR A 80 -8.55 -0.63 -16.86
CA THR A 80 -9.88 -0.26 -17.37
C THR A 80 -10.69 0.59 -16.39
N TRP A 81 -10.19 0.80 -15.17
CA TRP A 81 -10.87 1.59 -14.13
C TRP A 81 -11.12 3.06 -14.53
N PRO A 82 -12.03 3.78 -13.85
CA PRO A 82 -12.29 5.20 -14.09
C PRO A 82 -10.99 6.02 -14.19
N LEU A 83 -10.92 6.89 -15.20
CA LEU A 83 -9.69 7.61 -15.52
C LEU A 83 -9.21 8.48 -14.36
N GLU A 84 -10.14 9.10 -13.61
CA GLU A 84 -9.80 9.89 -12.41
C GLU A 84 -9.18 9.03 -11.29
N ALA A 85 -9.51 7.74 -11.18
CA ALA A 85 -8.87 6.83 -10.22
C ALA A 85 -7.43 6.49 -10.66
N LEU A 86 -7.23 6.23 -11.96
CA LEU A 86 -5.90 6.00 -12.53
C LEU A 86 -5.01 7.24 -12.41
N ARG A 87 -5.57 8.44 -12.66
CA ARG A 87 -4.88 9.74 -12.46
C ARG A 87 -4.48 9.94 -10.99
N ALA A 88 -5.37 9.63 -10.04
CA ALA A 88 -5.03 9.70 -8.62
C ALA A 88 -3.90 8.73 -8.26
N GLN A 89 -3.91 7.50 -8.79
CA GLN A 89 -2.82 6.53 -8.63
C GLN A 89 -1.51 7.03 -9.23
N ALA A 90 -1.54 7.66 -10.40
CA ALA A 90 -0.33 8.22 -11.02
C ALA A 90 0.32 9.31 -10.13
N ILE A 91 -0.49 10.24 -9.59
CA ILE A 91 -0.01 11.30 -8.67
C ILE A 91 0.63 10.67 -7.41
N VAL A 92 -0.04 9.68 -6.81
CA VAL A 92 0.42 9.01 -5.59
C VAL A 92 1.68 8.19 -5.87
N ALA A 93 1.72 7.41 -6.94
CA ALA A 93 2.87 6.59 -7.33
C ALA A 93 4.10 7.46 -7.66
N ARG A 94 3.92 8.58 -8.36
CA ARG A 94 4.99 9.55 -8.62
C ARG A 94 5.56 10.12 -7.33
N THR A 95 4.69 10.52 -6.41
CA THR A 95 5.09 11.04 -5.11
C THR A 95 5.84 10.00 -4.29
N PHE A 96 5.36 8.76 -4.26
CA PHE A 96 6.05 7.65 -3.59
C PHE A 96 7.44 7.43 -4.17
N THR A 97 7.55 7.38 -5.51
CA THR A 97 8.83 7.16 -6.20
C THR A 97 9.83 8.26 -5.86
N LEU A 98 9.44 9.53 -5.94
CA LEU A 98 10.33 10.65 -5.57
C LEU A 98 10.71 10.62 -4.09
N LYS A 99 9.76 10.34 -3.18
CA LYS A 99 10.05 10.21 -1.74
C LYS A 99 11.06 9.09 -1.49
N LYS A 100 10.90 7.92 -2.11
CA LYS A 100 11.88 6.83 -1.98
C LYS A 100 13.24 7.18 -2.56
N MET A 101 13.29 7.83 -3.72
CA MET A 101 14.55 8.32 -4.30
C MET A 101 15.28 9.28 -3.36
N SER A 102 14.55 10.20 -2.71
CA SER A 102 15.12 11.11 -1.73
C SER A 102 15.70 10.43 -0.48
N GLU A 103 15.17 9.25 -0.17
CA GLU A 103 15.62 8.40 0.95
C GLU A 103 16.75 7.42 0.53
N GLY A 104 17.30 7.55 -0.67
CA GLY A 104 18.38 6.70 -1.18
C GLY A 104 17.93 5.58 -2.13
N GLY A 105 16.67 5.60 -2.60
CA GLY A 105 16.15 4.67 -3.60
C GLY A 105 16.09 3.23 -3.09
N VAL A 106 16.79 2.33 -3.76
CA VAL A 106 16.92 0.91 -3.43
C VAL A 106 18.39 0.58 -3.12
N PRO A 107 18.88 0.87 -1.89
CA PRO A 107 20.32 0.80 -1.59
C PRO A 107 20.96 -0.55 -1.85
N LYS A 108 20.23 -1.66 -1.62
CA LYS A 108 20.73 -3.02 -1.87
C LYS A 108 20.99 -3.30 -3.36
N ARG A 109 20.35 -2.55 -4.25
CA ARG A 109 20.47 -2.68 -5.71
C ARG A 109 21.34 -1.58 -6.32
N GLY A 110 21.61 -0.51 -5.59
CA GLY A 110 22.27 0.69 -6.12
C GLY A 110 21.43 1.43 -7.17
N THR A 111 20.10 1.27 -7.16
CA THR A 111 19.17 1.88 -8.12
C THR A 111 18.22 2.86 -7.44
N GLN A 112 17.60 3.73 -8.23
CA GLN A 112 16.61 4.71 -7.75
C GLN A 112 15.23 4.09 -7.54
N ALA A 113 14.86 3.09 -8.34
CA ALA A 113 13.62 2.34 -8.22
C ALA A 113 13.84 0.84 -8.50
N SER A 114 12.79 0.05 -8.26
CA SER A 114 12.74 -1.38 -8.56
C SER A 114 11.35 -1.77 -9.06
N THR A 115 11.28 -2.83 -9.85
CA THR A 115 10.03 -3.47 -10.25
C THR A 115 9.60 -4.61 -9.32
N ASP A 116 10.41 -4.95 -8.29
CA ASP A 116 10.02 -5.94 -7.28
C ASP A 116 9.03 -5.30 -6.29
N PRO A 117 7.76 -5.79 -6.25
CA PRO A 117 6.78 -5.25 -5.35
C PRO A 117 7.17 -5.40 -3.88
N ASN A 118 8.08 -6.32 -3.50
CA ASN A 118 8.48 -6.52 -2.10
C ASN A 118 9.46 -5.47 -1.57
N GLU A 119 10.11 -4.69 -2.43
CA GLU A 119 11.05 -3.62 -2.02
C GLU A 119 10.62 -2.23 -2.49
N PHE A 120 9.69 -2.13 -3.46
CA PHE A 120 9.24 -0.86 -4.02
C PHE A 120 7.73 -0.81 -4.31
N GLN A 121 7.32 -0.87 -5.59
CA GLN A 121 5.93 -0.86 -6.06
C GLN A 121 5.76 -1.92 -7.14
N ALA A 122 4.54 -2.40 -7.35
CA ALA A 122 4.26 -3.34 -8.44
C ALA A 122 4.51 -2.65 -9.78
N TYR A 123 4.98 -3.42 -10.77
CA TYR A 123 5.26 -2.94 -12.11
C TYR A 123 4.90 -4.01 -13.14
N ASN A 124 4.22 -3.64 -14.21
CA ASN A 124 3.86 -4.53 -15.30
C ASN A 124 3.65 -3.71 -16.58
N ALA A 125 4.66 -3.73 -17.45
CA ALA A 125 4.63 -3.00 -18.72
C ALA A 125 3.63 -3.58 -19.73
N GLU A 126 3.36 -4.89 -19.68
CA GLU A 126 2.48 -5.59 -20.62
C GLU A 126 1.01 -5.19 -20.45
N ARG A 127 0.63 -4.70 -19.26
CA ARG A 127 -0.72 -4.24 -18.93
C ARG A 127 -0.97 -2.77 -19.31
N VAL A 128 0.04 -2.05 -19.76
CA VAL A 128 -0.09 -0.63 -20.13
C VAL A 128 -1.00 -0.48 -21.35
N ASN A 129 -2.07 0.29 -21.20
CA ASN A 129 -2.99 0.65 -22.29
C ASN A 129 -3.06 2.17 -22.47
N ASP A 130 -3.76 2.64 -23.50
CA ASP A 130 -3.89 4.08 -23.79
C ASP A 130 -4.51 4.87 -22.63
N ARG A 131 -5.36 4.22 -21.83
CA ARG A 131 -6.01 4.84 -20.69
C ARG A 131 -5.03 5.09 -19.54
N VAL A 132 -4.11 4.16 -19.29
CA VAL A 132 -3.02 4.32 -18.33
C VAL A 132 -2.05 5.40 -18.81
N LYS A 133 -1.64 5.36 -20.08
CA LYS A 133 -0.79 6.40 -20.69
C LYS A 133 -1.42 7.79 -20.55
N GLN A 134 -2.71 7.89 -20.86
CA GLN A 134 -3.47 9.13 -20.68
C GLN A 134 -3.48 9.57 -19.21
N ALA A 135 -3.74 8.67 -18.26
CA ALA A 135 -3.76 9.03 -16.84
C ALA A 135 -2.41 9.57 -16.34
N VAL A 136 -1.32 8.95 -16.75
CA VAL A 136 0.04 9.38 -16.42
C VAL A 136 0.36 10.72 -17.08
N SER A 137 0.07 10.86 -18.38
CA SER A 137 0.27 12.09 -19.14
C SER A 137 -0.54 13.27 -18.60
N ASP A 138 -1.82 13.08 -18.30
CA ASP A 138 -2.70 14.14 -17.76
C ASP A 138 -2.22 14.66 -16.40
N THR A 139 -1.51 13.82 -15.63
CA THR A 139 -0.99 14.14 -14.30
C THR A 139 0.52 14.32 -14.27
N ARG A 140 1.14 14.49 -15.44
CA ARG A 140 2.59 14.64 -15.59
C ARG A 140 3.11 15.72 -14.64
N GLY A 141 4.16 15.34 -13.89
CA GLY A 141 4.78 16.20 -12.88
C GLY A 141 3.93 16.55 -11.66
N GLN A 142 2.69 16.06 -11.53
CA GLN A 142 1.88 16.30 -10.34
C GLN A 142 2.29 15.38 -9.18
N ILE A 143 2.56 15.97 -8.02
CA ILE A 143 2.99 15.29 -6.79
C ILE A 143 2.28 15.85 -5.57
N VAL A 144 2.28 15.09 -4.47
CA VAL A 144 1.61 15.44 -3.21
C VAL A 144 2.62 15.92 -2.18
N LEU A 145 2.42 17.14 -1.67
CA LEU A 145 3.30 17.79 -0.71
C LEU A 145 2.59 18.07 0.62
N TYR A 146 3.33 17.95 1.72
CA TYR A 146 2.95 18.44 3.03
C TYR A 146 4.09 19.29 3.59
N GLY A 147 3.80 20.56 3.94
CA GLY A 147 4.85 21.47 4.41
C GLY A 147 5.95 21.75 3.37
N GLY A 148 5.67 21.54 2.08
CA GLY A 148 6.63 21.73 0.98
C GLY A 148 7.48 20.50 0.64
N GLU A 149 7.40 19.43 1.43
CA GLU A 149 8.14 18.18 1.18
C GLU A 149 7.18 17.09 0.62
N PRO A 150 7.66 16.16 -0.22
CA PRO A 150 6.89 15.01 -0.64
C PRO A 150 6.43 14.17 0.56
N ILE A 151 5.17 13.78 0.55
CA ILE A 151 4.63 12.90 1.60
C ILE A 151 5.10 11.46 1.39
N ASN A 152 5.00 10.64 2.44
CA ASN A 152 4.92 9.19 2.27
C ASN A 152 3.56 8.83 1.65
N ALA A 153 3.51 8.80 0.32
CA ALA A 153 2.29 8.59 -0.46
C ALA A 153 1.91 7.10 -0.51
N TRP A 154 1.56 6.53 0.64
CA TRP A 154 1.14 5.13 0.73
C TRP A 154 -0.26 4.90 0.16
N PHE A 155 -0.48 3.71 -0.40
CA PHE A 155 -1.76 3.29 -0.94
C PHE A 155 -1.95 1.79 -0.77
N HIS A 156 -3.19 1.32 -0.85
CA HIS A 156 -3.54 -0.08 -0.63
C HIS A 156 -4.82 -0.46 -1.40
N ALA A 157 -5.03 -1.75 -1.64
CA ALA A 157 -6.16 -2.23 -2.43
C ALA A 157 -7.52 -1.83 -1.84
N SER A 158 -7.83 -2.24 -0.61
CA SER A 158 -9.13 -1.99 0.03
C SER A 158 -8.96 -1.68 1.51
N SER A 159 -9.55 -0.58 1.97
CA SER A 159 -9.48 -0.17 3.38
C SER A 159 -10.27 -1.12 4.29
N GLY A 160 -11.31 -1.76 3.75
CA GLY A 160 -12.28 -2.52 4.55
C GLY A 160 -13.31 -1.62 5.22
N GLY A 161 -13.44 -0.37 4.74
CA GLY A 161 -14.38 0.64 5.23
C GLY A 161 -13.75 1.70 6.12
N VAL A 162 -12.48 1.55 6.51
CA VAL A 162 -11.76 2.50 7.37
C VAL A 162 -10.27 2.49 7.03
N THR A 163 -9.67 3.67 6.85
CA THR A 163 -8.22 3.81 6.68
C THR A 163 -7.50 3.71 8.03
N ALA A 164 -6.17 3.67 8.02
CA ALA A 164 -5.35 3.49 9.21
C ALA A 164 -4.24 4.55 9.30
N SER A 165 -3.72 4.75 10.51
CA SER A 165 -2.45 5.47 10.70
C SER A 165 -1.27 4.64 10.20
N ALA A 166 -0.13 5.30 9.96
CA ALA A 166 1.11 4.61 9.58
C ALA A 166 1.58 3.61 10.66
N VAL A 167 1.34 3.92 11.94
CA VAL A 167 1.69 3.04 13.06
C VAL A 167 0.86 1.75 13.01
N GLU A 168 -0.46 1.87 12.88
CA GLU A 168 -1.37 0.72 12.86
C GLU A 168 -1.20 -0.17 11.64
N GLY A 169 -1.09 0.44 10.46
CA GLY A 169 -1.10 -0.31 9.20
C GLY A 169 0.27 -0.84 8.79
N LEU A 170 1.34 -0.09 9.09
CA LEU A 170 2.69 -0.38 8.62
C LEU A 170 3.69 -0.62 9.77
N GLY A 171 3.31 -0.40 11.03
CA GLY A 171 4.27 -0.37 12.14
C GLY A 171 5.25 0.80 12.03
N TYR A 172 4.91 1.83 11.25
CA TYR A 172 5.84 2.91 10.91
C TYR A 172 5.74 4.06 11.92
N ASN A 173 6.84 4.29 12.65
CA ASN A 173 6.96 5.32 13.69
C ASN A 173 8.24 6.17 13.57
N LYS A 174 8.97 6.05 12.45
CA LYS A 174 10.27 6.71 12.24
C LYS A 174 10.14 8.23 12.08
N GLU A 175 9.03 8.70 11.52
CA GLU A 175 8.69 10.12 11.43
C GLU A 175 7.18 10.33 11.60
N LYS A 176 6.78 11.56 11.95
CA LYS A 176 5.37 11.92 12.05
C LYS A 176 4.75 12.02 10.66
N THR A 177 3.56 11.46 10.50
CA THR A 177 2.82 11.45 9.22
C THR A 177 1.42 12.04 9.38
N PRO A 178 1.31 13.35 9.70
CA PRO A 178 0.02 14.00 10.03
C PRO A 178 -0.97 14.04 8.85
N TYR A 179 -0.48 13.80 7.63
CA TYR A 179 -1.28 13.70 6.41
C TYR A 179 -1.97 12.32 6.25
N VAL A 180 -1.68 11.30 7.07
CA VAL A 180 -2.46 10.05 7.09
C VAL A 180 -3.09 9.82 8.45
N ALA A 181 -4.36 9.44 8.46
CA ALA A 181 -5.08 9.14 9.68
C ALA A 181 -6.16 8.07 9.45
N PRO A 182 -6.59 7.36 10.51
CA PRO A 182 -7.81 6.58 10.50
C PRO A 182 -9.01 7.46 10.21
N LYS A 183 -9.83 7.06 9.24
CA LYS A 183 -11.14 7.66 8.98
C LYS A 183 -12.05 6.66 8.29
N ASP A 184 -13.35 6.86 8.43
CA ASP A 184 -14.35 6.15 7.64
C ASP A 184 -14.11 6.39 6.14
N ASP A 185 -14.13 5.31 5.38
CA ASP A 185 -13.91 5.34 3.94
C ASP A 185 -15.24 5.26 3.16
N VAL A 186 -15.23 5.63 1.88
CA VAL A 186 -16.40 5.57 1.01
C VAL A 186 -16.87 4.14 0.71
N GLN A 187 -16.06 3.15 1.04
CA GLN A 187 -16.34 1.72 0.88
C GLN A 187 -17.25 1.23 2.01
N LYS A 188 -18.58 1.32 1.83
CA LYS A 188 -19.60 1.06 2.87
C LYS A 188 -20.44 -0.21 2.69
N GLU A 189 -19.89 -1.29 2.14
CA GLU A 189 -20.52 -2.61 1.87
C GLU A 189 -20.88 -2.94 0.40
N PRO A 190 -20.55 -4.16 -0.11
CA PRO A 190 -19.78 -5.20 0.57
C PRO A 190 -18.33 -4.72 0.80
N THR A 191 -17.89 -4.76 2.06
CA THR A 191 -16.47 -4.58 2.37
C THR A 191 -15.75 -5.82 1.86
N GLN A 192 -14.49 -5.69 1.42
CA GLN A 192 -13.75 -6.86 0.94
C GLN A 192 -13.42 -7.78 2.12
N THR A 193 -14.37 -8.60 2.51
CA THR A 193 -14.20 -9.62 3.56
C THR A 193 -13.32 -10.74 3.02
N TRP A 194 -12.53 -11.34 3.91
CA TRP A 194 -11.70 -12.48 3.59
C TRP A 194 -11.67 -13.47 4.75
N TYR A 195 -11.46 -14.72 4.40
CA TYR A 195 -11.30 -15.84 5.31
C TYR A 195 -10.14 -16.69 4.81
N ARG A 196 -9.29 -17.14 5.73
CA ARG A 196 -8.26 -18.14 5.40
C ARG A 196 -7.95 -19.03 6.60
N THR A 197 -7.69 -20.30 6.30
CA THR A 197 -7.11 -21.26 7.22
C THR A 197 -5.61 -21.32 6.98
N PHE A 198 -4.83 -21.23 8.05
CA PHE A 198 -3.38 -21.36 8.08
C PHE A 198 -3.01 -22.59 8.91
N SER A 199 -1.95 -23.28 8.51
CA SER A 199 -1.32 -24.30 9.35
C SER A 199 -0.64 -23.67 10.57
N ASN A 200 -0.47 -24.47 11.62
CA ASN A 200 0.33 -24.10 12.79
C ASN A 200 1.73 -23.61 12.41
N ALA A 201 2.40 -24.38 11.54
CA ALA A 201 3.76 -24.10 11.09
C ALA A 201 3.88 -22.76 10.35
N GLU A 202 2.90 -22.37 9.52
CA GLU A 202 2.91 -21.06 8.85
C GLU A 202 2.87 -19.90 9.84
N VAL A 203 2.00 -20.00 10.86
CA VAL A 203 1.84 -18.96 11.89
C VAL A 203 3.07 -18.91 12.80
N ALA A 204 3.57 -20.06 13.25
CA ALA A 204 4.76 -20.18 14.09
C ALA A 204 6.01 -19.60 13.39
N ARG A 205 6.22 -19.96 12.12
CA ARG A 205 7.31 -19.41 11.28
C ARG A 205 7.18 -17.91 11.10
N ALA A 206 5.98 -17.40 10.80
CA ALA A 206 5.76 -15.97 10.61
C ALA A 206 6.04 -15.15 11.88
N ALA A 207 5.61 -15.65 13.06
CA ALA A 207 5.92 -15.03 14.34
C ALA A 207 7.43 -15.01 14.62
N THR A 208 8.11 -16.14 14.36
CA THR A 208 9.56 -16.26 14.56
C THR A 208 10.33 -15.32 13.64
N GLN A 209 9.92 -15.19 12.38
CA GLN A 209 10.54 -14.28 11.40
C GLN A 209 10.45 -12.81 11.82
N VAL A 210 9.44 -12.42 12.61
CA VAL A 210 9.30 -11.06 13.15
C VAL A 210 9.91 -10.89 14.55
N GLY A 211 10.72 -11.84 14.98
CA GLY A 211 11.48 -11.77 16.23
C GLY A 211 10.75 -12.30 17.46
N VAL A 212 9.63 -13.02 17.29
CA VAL A 212 8.90 -13.66 18.39
C VAL A 212 8.95 -15.18 18.24
N PRO A 213 9.91 -15.87 18.89
CA PRO A 213 10.06 -17.32 18.75
C PRO A 213 8.82 -18.06 19.24
N ILE A 214 8.21 -18.84 18.34
CA ILE A 214 7.07 -19.71 18.58
C ILE A 214 7.37 -21.03 17.89
N ASP A 215 7.51 -22.12 18.66
CA ASP A 215 7.74 -23.46 18.11
C ASP A 215 6.44 -24.06 17.57
N ARG A 216 5.38 -23.95 18.38
CA ARG A 216 4.02 -24.38 18.04
C ARG A 216 3.01 -23.39 18.61
N VAL A 217 2.00 -23.06 17.83
CA VAL A 217 0.86 -22.24 18.27
C VAL A 217 -0.09 -23.10 19.10
N GLU A 218 -0.26 -22.76 20.37
CA GLU A 218 -1.18 -23.40 21.33
C GLU A 218 -2.36 -22.49 21.66
N SER A 219 -2.16 -21.17 21.54
CA SER A 219 -3.22 -20.18 21.66
C SER A 219 -2.92 -18.98 20.77
N ILE A 220 -3.98 -18.39 20.22
CA ILE A 220 -3.90 -17.15 19.46
C ILE A 220 -5.17 -16.32 19.66
N LYS A 221 -5.00 -15.02 19.87
CA LYS A 221 -6.11 -14.06 19.91
C LYS A 221 -5.69 -12.71 19.33
N ILE A 222 -6.69 -11.92 18.93
CA ILE A 222 -6.46 -10.51 18.61
C ILE A 222 -6.13 -9.79 19.92
N GLY A 223 -4.98 -9.11 19.94
CA GLY A 223 -4.53 -8.30 21.07
C GLY A 223 -5.01 -6.86 20.95
N ARG A 224 -4.10 -5.92 21.20
CA ARG A 224 -4.38 -4.48 21.08
C ARG A 224 -4.78 -4.11 19.65
N LYS A 225 -5.78 -3.24 19.56
CA LYS A 225 -6.24 -2.61 18.31
C LYS A 225 -5.96 -1.11 18.37
N GLY A 226 -5.65 -0.52 17.23
CA GLY A 226 -5.55 0.93 17.09
C GLY A 226 -6.91 1.59 16.76
N PRO A 227 -6.93 2.93 16.58
CA PRO A 227 -8.17 3.68 16.33
C PRO A 227 -8.96 3.25 15.09
N SER A 228 -8.33 2.66 14.07
CA SER A 228 -9.01 2.09 12.90
C SER A 228 -9.68 0.73 13.18
N GLY A 229 -9.45 0.15 14.36
CA GLY A 229 -9.86 -1.21 14.71
C GLY A 229 -8.95 -2.31 14.16
N ARG A 230 -7.90 -1.95 13.40
CA ARG A 230 -6.84 -2.89 13.02
C ARG A 230 -6.09 -3.40 14.23
N ALA A 231 -5.74 -4.68 14.21
CA ALA A 231 -4.83 -5.25 15.19
C ALA A 231 -3.45 -4.60 15.03
N GLU A 232 -2.93 -4.04 16.11
CA GLU A 232 -1.51 -3.68 16.22
C GLU A 232 -0.69 -4.88 16.69
N VAL A 233 -1.32 -5.74 17.51
CA VAL A 233 -0.71 -6.92 18.11
C VAL A 233 -1.65 -8.12 18.01
N LEU A 234 -1.08 -9.28 17.66
CA LEU A 234 -1.65 -10.58 17.95
C LEU A 234 -0.99 -11.15 19.20
N VAL A 235 -1.74 -11.84 20.06
CA VAL A 235 -1.16 -12.54 21.21
C VAL A 235 -1.11 -14.02 20.88
N ILE A 236 0.10 -14.57 20.72
CA ILE A 236 0.35 -15.98 20.38
C ILE A 236 1.10 -16.62 21.55
N ASN A 237 0.54 -17.67 22.15
CA ASN A 237 1.08 -18.31 23.37
C ASN A 237 1.42 -17.30 24.47
N GLY A 238 0.58 -16.29 24.66
CA GLY A 238 0.79 -15.21 25.62
C GLY A 238 1.83 -14.15 25.21
N LYS A 239 2.56 -14.32 24.10
CA LYS A 239 3.54 -13.35 23.60
C LYS A 239 2.91 -12.35 22.64
N GLU A 240 3.27 -11.07 22.76
CA GLU A 240 2.85 -10.04 21.81
C GLU A 240 3.64 -10.16 20.50
N VAL A 241 2.91 -10.30 19.38
CA VAL A 241 3.45 -10.35 18.03
C VAL A 241 2.95 -9.14 17.24
N PRO A 242 3.83 -8.28 16.70
CA PRO A 242 3.40 -7.11 15.94
C PRO A 242 2.64 -7.51 14.67
N ALA A 243 1.35 -7.19 14.61
CA ALA A 243 0.46 -7.67 13.56
C ALA A 243 0.83 -7.17 12.15
N PRO A 244 1.29 -5.91 11.95
CA PRO A 244 1.69 -5.44 10.61
C PRO A 244 2.85 -6.22 10.00
N SER A 245 3.93 -6.46 10.75
CA SER A 245 5.07 -7.24 10.26
C SER A 245 4.73 -8.72 10.16
N PHE A 246 3.96 -9.25 11.12
CA PHE A 246 3.47 -10.63 11.08
C PHE A 246 2.66 -10.92 9.83
N ARG A 247 1.75 -10.00 9.44
CA ARG A 247 0.97 -10.10 8.21
C ARG A 247 1.85 -10.30 6.98
N VAL A 248 2.94 -9.52 6.88
CA VAL A 248 3.89 -9.65 5.77
C VAL A 248 4.59 -11.01 5.82
N ALA A 249 5.12 -11.41 6.98
CA ALA A 249 5.83 -12.67 7.16
C ALA A 249 4.96 -13.91 6.90
N LEU A 250 3.66 -13.82 7.20
CA LEU A 250 2.67 -14.85 6.90
C LEU A 250 2.27 -14.87 5.40
N GLY A 251 2.55 -13.79 4.68
CA GLY A 251 2.15 -13.56 3.30
C GLY A 251 1.03 -12.53 3.21
N ALA A 252 1.34 -11.35 2.68
CA ALA A 252 0.42 -10.20 2.63
C ALA A 252 -0.85 -10.44 1.78
N SER A 253 -0.81 -11.39 0.84
CA SER A 253 -1.97 -11.85 0.07
C SER A 253 -2.78 -12.94 0.78
N ALA A 254 -2.15 -13.66 1.69
CA ALA A 254 -2.73 -14.72 2.49
C ALA A 254 -3.50 -14.15 3.68
N MET A 255 -2.81 -13.36 4.51
CA MET A 255 -3.44 -12.52 5.53
C MET A 255 -3.67 -11.15 4.91
N ARG A 256 -4.81 -10.98 4.23
CA ARG A 256 -5.04 -9.81 3.37
C ARG A 256 -4.95 -8.49 4.12
N SER A 257 -5.30 -8.44 5.41
CA SER A 257 -5.21 -7.22 6.21
C SER A 257 -5.12 -7.52 7.72
N THR A 258 -4.78 -6.53 8.54
CA THR A 258 -4.85 -6.60 10.02
C THR A 258 -6.20 -6.15 10.60
N LEU A 259 -7.17 -5.79 9.77
CA LEU A 259 -8.54 -5.46 10.19
C LEU A 259 -9.30 -6.77 10.37
N LEU A 260 -9.03 -7.43 11.49
CA LEU A 260 -9.50 -8.76 11.82
C LEU A 260 -10.83 -8.69 12.58
N ASP A 261 -11.79 -9.46 12.11
CA ASP A 261 -13.07 -9.67 12.78
C ASP A 261 -12.96 -10.86 13.76
N SER A 262 -12.22 -11.92 13.40
CA SER A 262 -11.96 -13.04 14.30
C SER A 262 -10.64 -13.77 14.01
N VAL A 263 -10.02 -14.31 15.06
CA VAL A 263 -8.94 -15.31 14.98
C VAL A 263 -9.26 -16.43 15.96
N SER A 264 -9.21 -17.68 15.49
CA SER A 264 -9.52 -18.85 16.32
C SER A 264 -8.71 -20.07 15.90
N MET A 265 -8.48 -20.99 16.83
CA MET A 265 -7.93 -22.31 16.50
C MET A 265 -9.06 -23.29 16.19
N SER A 266 -8.82 -24.18 15.22
CA SER A 266 -9.68 -25.29 14.85
C SER A 266 -8.81 -26.53 14.69
N GLY A 267 -8.68 -27.32 15.77
CA GLY A 267 -7.63 -28.34 15.88
C GLY A 267 -6.25 -27.70 15.79
N ASP A 268 -5.41 -28.21 14.88
CA ASP A 268 -4.05 -27.67 14.65
C ASP A 268 -4.01 -26.52 13.63
N SER A 269 -5.17 -26.09 13.12
CA SER A 269 -5.25 -25.00 12.15
C SER A 269 -5.67 -23.69 12.81
N ILE A 270 -5.19 -22.58 12.27
CA ILE A 270 -5.56 -21.22 12.68
C ILE A 270 -6.46 -20.64 11.60
N VAL A 271 -7.65 -20.21 12.02
CA VAL A 271 -8.65 -19.61 11.16
C VAL A 271 -8.69 -18.11 11.41
N MET A 272 -8.52 -17.31 10.36
CA MET A 272 -8.62 -15.85 10.43
C MET A 272 -9.70 -15.33 9.49
N LYS A 273 -10.49 -14.37 9.99
CA LYS A 273 -11.47 -13.60 9.22
C LYS A 273 -11.19 -12.11 9.39
N GLY A 274 -11.33 -11.35 8.32
CA GLY A 274 -11.20 -9.91 8.37
C GLY A 274 -11.75 -9.21 7.13
N ARG A 275 -11.48 -7.91 7.07
CA ARG A 275 -11.94 -7.01 6.00
C ARG A 275 -10.78 -6.26 5.37
N GLY A 276 -10.99 -5.79 4.15
CA GLY A 276 -10.01 -5.06 3.37
C GLY A 276 -8.85 -5.90 2.86
N TYR A 277 -7.96 -5.27 2.12
CA TYR A 277 -6.75 -5.86 1.56
C TYR A 277 -5.67 -4.78 1.50
N GLY A 278 -4.57 -5.02 2.20
CA GLY A 278 -3.43 -4.13 2.32
C GLY A 278 -3.29 -3.59 3.75
N HIS A 279 -2.35 -2.66 3.91
CA HIS A 279 -2.04 -2.05 5.21
C HIS A 279 -3.07 -1.02 5.67
N GLY A 280 -3.92 -0.50 4.78
CA GLY A 280 -4.99 0.45 5.13
C GLY A 280 -4.54 1.91 5.25
N VAL A 281 -3.26 2.21 5.05
CA VAL A 281 -2.68 3.56 5.20
C VAL A 281 -2.77 4.33 3.89
N GLY A 282 -3.13 5.62 3.97
CA GLY A 282 -3.22 6.51 2.82
C GLY A 282 -4.36 6.14 1.87
N MET A 283 -4.10 6.14 0.57
CA MET A 283 -5.14 6.02 -0.45
C MET A 283 -5.66 4.58 -0.61
N SER A 284 -6.97 4.37 -0.46
CA SER A 284 -7.63 3.12 -0.86
C SER A 284 -7.91 3.13 -2.36
N GLN A 285 -7.41 2.14 -3.10
CA GLN A 285 -7.63 2.03 -4.54
C GLN A 285 -9.12 1.81 -4.87
N TRP A 286 -9.79 0.89 -4.17
CA TRP A 286 -11.24 0.70 -4.33
C TRP A 286 -12.06 1.92 -3.91
N GLY A 287 -11.64 2.63 -2.87
CA GLY A 287 -12.34 3.85 -2.51
C GLY A 287 -12.11 4.97 -3.54
N ALA A 288 -10.89 5.08 -4.11
CA ALA A 288 -10.60 5.97 -5.23
C ALA A 288 -11.46 5.66 -6.46
N PHE A 289 -11.64 4.37 -6.78
CA PHE A 289 -12.57 3.91 -7.82
C PHE A 289 -14.00 4.39 -7.54
N ILE A 290 -14.50 4.21 -6.32
CA ILE A 290 -15.86 4.63 -5.92
C ILE A 290 -16.02 6.16 -6.02
N LEU A 291 -15.03 6.93 -5.55
CA LEU A 291 -15.04 8.40 -5.64
C LEU A 291 -15.04 8.87 -7.10
N ALA A 292 -14.20 8.27 -7.95
CA ALA A 292 -14.16 8.56 -9.37
C ALA A 292 -15.49 8.23 -10.07
N GLN A 293 -16.13 7.10 -9.72
CA GLN A 293 -17.48 6.77 -10.22
C GLN A 293 -18.54 7.78 -9.77
N ARG A 294 -18.34 8.45 -8.64
CA ARG A 294 -19.20 9.54 -8.14
C ARG A 294 -18.82 10.91 -8.73
N GLY A 295 -17.88 10.96 -9.67
CA GLY A 295 -17.48 12.18 -10.37
C GLY A 295 -16.37 12.99 -9.69
N SER A 296 -15.75 12.48 -8.62
CA SER A 296 -14.61 13.15 -7.99
C SER A 296 -13.40 13.22 -8.93
N LYS A 297 -12.69 14.34 -8.94
CA LYS A 297 -11.45 14.50 -9.71
C LYS A 297 -10.26 13.88 -8.99
N ALA A 298 -9.20 13.56 -9.74
CA ALA A 298 -8.00 12.95 -9.19
C ALA A 298 -7.42 13.70 -7.97
N GLU A 299 -7.35 15.03 -8.04
CA GLU A 299 -6.87 15.87 -6.93
C GLU A 299 -7.78 15.79 -5.70
N ASP A 300 -9.10 15.76 -5.89
CA ASP A 300 -10.06 15.62 -4.78
C ASP A 300 -9.95 14.23 -4.13
N ILE A 301 -9.73 13.19 -4.94
CA ILE A 301 -9.47 11.83 -4.45
C ILE A 301 -8.20 11.81 -3.59
N VAL A 302 -7.11 12.42 -4.06
CA VAL A 302 -5.86 12.51 -3.30
C VAL A 302 -6.09 13.27 -1.99
N LYS A 303 -6.71 14.46 -2.04
CA LYS A 303 -7.00 15.27 -0.85
C LYS A 303 -8.00 14.61 0.10
N TYR A 304 -8.84 13.71 -0.39
CA TYR A 304 -9.69 12.90 0.46
C TYR A 304 -8.81 11.99 1.35
N TYR A 305 -7.83 11.29 0.81
CA TYR A 305 -7.02 10.34 1.60
C TYR A 305 -5.86 10.95 2.36
N PHE A 306 -5.35 12.09 1.93
CA PHE A 306 -4.22 12.75 2.55
C PHE A 306 -4.62 14.13 3.10
N ASN A 307 -4.51 14.29 4.42
CA ASN A 307 -4.96 15.48 5.12
C ASN A 307 -3.98 16.65 4.94
N ASN A 308 -4.52 17.86 4.72
CA ASN A 308 -3.75 19.11 4.69
C ASN A 308 -2.57 19.09 3.69
N VAL A 309 -2.73 18.38 2.57
CA VAL A 309 -1.73 18.31 1.50
C VAL A 309 -2.03 19.27 0.36
N LYS A 310 -1.02 19.54 -0.46
CA LYS A 310 -1.16 20.21 -1.76
C LYS A 310 -0.77 19.26 -2.88
N VAL A 311 -1.49 19.30 -3.98
CA VAL A 311 -1.04 18.69 -5.24
C VAL A 311 -0.38 19.81 -6.05
N GLU A 312 0.90 19.65 -6.36
CA GLU A 312 1.67 20.62 -7.14
C GLU A 312 2.26 19.97 -8.38
N LYS A 313 2.26 20.72 -9.49
CA LYS A 313 2.94 20.30 -10.72
C LYS A 313 4.38 20.82 -10.72
N LYS A 314 5.36 19.92 -10.80
CA LYS A 314 6.80 20.24 -10.81
C LYS A 314 7.41 20.31 -12.21
N TRP A 315 6.85 19.61 -13.19
CA TRP A 315 7.27 19.65 -14.58
C TRP A 315 6.10 19.43 -15.53
N GLN A 316 6.33 19.69 -16.82
CA GLN A 316 5.40 19.43 -17.93
C GLN A 316 5.90 18.33 -18.84
#